data_AF-A0A932W411-F1
#
_entry.id   AF-A0A932W411-F1
#
_cell.length_a   1.000
_cell.length_b   1.000
_cell.length_c   1.000
_cell.angle_alpha   90.00
_cell.angle_beta   90.00
_cell.angle_gamma   90.00
#
_symmetry.space_group_name_H-M   'P 1'
#
loop_
_entity.id
_entity.type
_entity.pdbx_description
1 polymer ?
#
loop_
_entity_poly.entity_id
_entity_poly.type
_entity_poly.pdbx_seq_one_letter_code
_entity_poly.pdbx_strand_id
1 'polypeptide(L)'
;MTTTTNDKRRCAYRSPTGRRCRNDAHYAWNMCSKHCDFQKAYAAAAEIVSNRDRLDTAEGIHAMLVRTARALAAGKISSRDATSLFYAGQMMLLSLPHLRAEREKLFLADEEDAWRRKALADSHHDKLVCERSSEENEEEQEPEENQKAGNAGGGRK
;
A
#
# COMPACT_ATOMS: atom_id res chain seq x y z
N MET A 1 -18.46 42.45 27.54
CA MET A 1 -17.49 41.66 26.75
C MET A 1 -17.54 42.17 25.31
N THR A 2 -16.62 43.05 24.95
CA THR A 2 -16.61 43.79 23.67
C THR A 2 -15.41 43.35 22.83
N THR A 3 -15.63 42.47 21.86
CA THR A 3 -14.66 42.19 20.78
C THR A 3 -15.22 42.67 19.44
N THR A 4 -14.89 43.94 19.15
CA THR A 4 -14.35 44.43 17.87
C THR A 4 -14.95 43.91 16.55
N THR A 5 -15.76 44.79 15.95
CA THR A 5 -16.29 44.81 14.57
C THR A 5 -15.25 44.64 13.44
N ASN A 6 -13.94 44.61 13.76
CA ASN A 6 -12.84 44.49 12.79
C ASN A 6 -12.56 43.06 12.31
N ASP A 7 -13.18 42.04 12.90
CA ASP A 7 -12.92 40.64 12.52
C ASP A 7 -13.72 40.19 11.29
N LYS A 8 -14.74 40.96 10.87
CA LYS A 8 -15.62 40.63 9.73
C LYS A 8 -15.00 40.85 8.36
N ARG A 9 -13.82 41.48 8.27
CA ARG A 9 -13.14 41.78 7.00
C ARG A 9 -11.88 40.96 6.77
N ARG A 10 -11.51 40.01 7.63
CA ARG A 10 -10.25 39.26 7.47
C ARG A 10 -10.44 38.00 6.65
N CYS A 11 -9.42 37.66 5.86
CA CYS A 11 -9.35 36.40 5.13
C CYS A 11 -9.58 35.20 6.07
N ALA A 12 -10.50 34.31 5.68
CA ALA A 12 -10.88 33.12 6.44
C ALA A 12 -9.80 32.04 6.50
N TYR A 13 -8.77 32.13 5.65
CA TYR A 13 -7.66 31.19 5.63
C TYR A 13 -6.90 31.15 6.96
N ARG A 14 -6.59 29.93 7.42
CA ARG A 14 -5.74 29.65 8.58
C ARG A 14 -4.51 28.87 8.13
N SER A 15 -3.33 29.26 8.63
CA SER A 15 -2.11 28.50 8.44
C SER A 15 -2.18 27.13 9.12
N PRO A 16 -1.30 26.18 8.77
CA PRO A 16 -1.17 24.90 9.49
C PRO A 16 -0.90 25.09 11.00
N THR A 17 -0.25 26.19 11.36
CA THR A 17 0.00 26.60 12.75
C THR A 17 -1.20 27.30 13.42
N GLY A 18 -2.37 27.32 12.77
CA GLY A 18 -3.64 27.85 13.29
C GLY A 18 -3.82 29.37 13.19
N ARG A 19 -2.81 30.12 12.72
CA ARG A 19 -2.85 31.59 12.62
C ARG A 19 -3.73 32.03 11.44
N ARG A 20 -4.69 32.93 11.68
CA ARG A 20 -5.54 33.51 10.62
C ARG A 20 -4.74 34.51 9.78
N CYS A 21 -4.96 34.49 8.47
CA CYS A 21 -4.38 35.48 7.56
C CYS A 21 -4.80 36.91 7.97
N ARG A 22 -3.85 37.85 7.94
CA ARG A 22 -4.08 39.25 8.33
C ARG A 22 -4.60 40.14 7.19
N ASN A 23 -4.60 39.64 5.95
CA ASN A 23 -5.08 40.40 4.80
C ASN A 23 -6.61 40.49 4.82
N ASP A 24 -7.11 41.57 4.25
CA ASP A 24 -8.54 41.75 4.07
C ASP A 24 -9.11 40.72 3.08
N ALA A 25 -10.30 40.23 3.41
CA ALA A 25 -11.10 39.35 2.60
C ALA A 25 -11.82 40.15 1.51
N HIS A 26 -11.90 39.55 0.33
CA HIS A 26 -12.84 39.98 -0.67
C HIS A 26 -14.27 39.60 -0.25
N TYR A 27 -15.23 40.51 -0.40
CA TYR A 27 -16.61 40.33 0.08
C TYR A 27 -17.29 39.06 -0.46
N ALA A 28 -17.00 38.69 -1.72
CA ALA A 28 -17.64 37.54 -2.35
C ALA A 28 -17.11 36.16 -1.88
N TRP A 29 -15.87 36.09 -1.40
CA TRP A 29 -15.18 34.80 -1.19
C TRP A 29 -14.67 34.60 0.23
N ASN A 30 -14.82 35.60 1.11
CA ASN A 30 -14.28 35.58 2.48
C ASN A 30 -12.77 35.28 2.55
N MET A 31 -12.04 35.43 1.44
CA MET A 31 -10.60 35.19 1.32
C MET A 31 -9.92 36.37 0.63
N CYS A 32 -8.65 36.60 0.93
CA CYS A 32 -7.85 37.58 0.20
C CYS A 32 -7.44 37.02 -1.18
N SER A 33 -7.06 37.90 -2.11
CA SER A 33 -6.66 37.51 -3.48
C SER A 33 -5.66 36.36 -3.50
N LYS A 34 -4.58 36.46 -2.70
CA LYS A 34 -3.55 35.41 -2.60
C LYS A 34 -4.10 34.03 -2.23
N HIS A 35 -5.00 33.96 -1.26
CA HIS A 35 -5.59 32.68 -0.82
C HIS A 35 -6.73 32.22 -1.73
N CYS A 36 -7.42 33.16 -2.39
CA CYS A 36 -8.39 32.84 -3.44
C CYS A 36 -7.70 32.20 -4.65
N ASP A 37 -6.58 32.75 -5.10
CA ASP A 37 -5.80 32.21 -6.21
C ASP A 37 -5.19 30.86 -5.85
N PHE A 38 -4.69 30.71 -4.62
CA PHE A 38 -4.24 29.42 -4.11
C PHE A 38 -5.37 28.38 -4.10
N GLN A 39 -6.58 28.74 -3.65
CA GLN A 39 -7.73 27.85 -3.62
C GLN A 39 -8.17 27.44 -5.03
N LYS A 40 -8.15 28.38 -5.99
CA LYS A 40 -8.43 28.10 -7.41
C LYS A 40 -7.39 27.16 -8.01
N ALA A 41 -6.11 27.41 -7.75
CA ALA A 41 -5.02 26.55 -8.21
C ALA A 41 -5.13 25.14 -7.61
N TYR A 42 -5.46 25.03 -6.32
CA TYR A 42 -5.67 23.75 -5.66
C TYR A 42 -6.87 22.99 -6.25
N ALA A 43 -7.99 23.68 -6.50
CA ALA A 43 -9.15 23.08 -7.15
C ALA A 43 -8.84 22.61 -8.58
N ALA A 44 -8.11 23.41 -9.35
CA ALA A 44 -7.65 23.03 -10.69
C ALA A 44 -6.71 21.81 -10.64
N ALA A 45 -5.79 21.76 -9.68
CA ALA A 45 -4.89 20.63 -9.50
C ALA A 45 -5.66 19.34 -9.15
N ALA A 46 -6.64 19.42 -8.26
CA ALA A 46 -7.50 18.28 -7.90
C ALA A 46 -8.38 17.78 -9.07
N GLU A 47 -8.73 18.66 -10.01
CA GLU A 47 -9.45 18.29 -11.23
C GLU A 47 -8.53 17.61 -12.24
N ILE A 48 -7.26 18.04 -12.32
CA ILE A 48 -6.26 17.46 -13.22
C ILE A 48 -5.81 16.08 -12.75
N VAL A 49 -5.49 15.95 -11.45
CA VAL A 49 -5.07 14.72 -10.80
C VAL A 49 -6.17 14.26 -9.86
N SER A 50 -6.93 13.27 -10.30
CA SER A 50 -7.93 12.60 -9.49
C SER A 50 -7.28 11.45 -8.72
N ASN A 51 -7.69 11.23 -7.46
CA ASN A 51 -7.28 10.05 -6.68
C ASN A 51 -7.64 8.71 -7.36
N ARG A 52 -8.48 8.73 -8.40
CA ARG A 52 -8.82 7.54 -9.20
C ARG A 52 -7.84 7.26 -10.33
N ASP A 53 -6.93 8.18 -10.62
CA ASP A 53 -6.00 8.00 -11.73
C ASP A 53 -4.91 7.02 -11.34
N ARG A 54 -4.90 5.89 -12.03
CA ARG A 54 -3.79 4.95 -12.02
C ARG A 54 -2.65 5.50 -12.86
N LEU A 55 -1.82 6.35 -12.25
CA LEU A 55 -0.64 6.93 -12.91
C LEU A 55 0.46 5.89 -13.20
N ASP A 56 0.29 4.65 -12.75
CA ASP A 56 1.09 3.48 -13.13
C ASP A 56 0.60 2.83 -14.45
N THR A 57 -0.35 3.45 -15.15
CA THR A 57 -0.86 2.98 -16.43
C THR A 57 -0.82 4.07 -17.49
N ALA A 58 -0.62 3.68 -18.76
CA ALA A 58 -0.63 4.61 -19.88
C ALA A 58 -1.99 5.30 -20.03
N GLU A 59 -3.07 4.56 -19.79
CA GLU A 59 -4.44 5.09 -19.83
C GLU A 59 -4.66 6.16 -18.77
N GLY A 60 -4.25 5.91 -17.52
CA GLY A 60 -4.37 6.90 -16.44
C GLY A 60 -3.56 8.17 -16.69
N ILE A 61 -2.33 8.02 -17.19
CA ILE A 61 -1.51 9.18 -17.58
C ILE A 61 -2.16 9.93 -18.75
N HIS A 62 -2.68 9.24 -19.76
CA HIS A 62 -3.36 9.88 -20.88
C HIS A 62 -4.61 10.63 -20.43
N ALA A 63 -5.42 10.06 -19.54
CA ALA A 63 -6.58 10.72 -18.95
C ALA A 63 -6.19 12.01 -18.21
N MET A 64 -5.10 11.97 -17.43
CA MET A 64 -4.53 13.15 -16.77
C MET A 64 -4.14 14.23 -17.80
N LEU A 65 -3.44 13.85 -18.88
CA LEU A 65 -3.04 14.80 -19.94
C LEU A 65 -4.25 15.43 -20.65
N VAL A 66 -5.32 14.68 -20.91
CA VAL A 66 -6.56 15.20 -21.48
C VAL A 66 -7.20 16.23 -20.53
N ARG A 67 -7.21 15.97 -19.21
CA ARG A 67 -7.72 16.94 -18.23
C ARG A 67 -6.84 18.18 -18.14
N THR A 68 -5.52 18.04 -18.22
CA THR A 68 -4.60 19.18 -18.35
C THR A 68 -4.93 20.04 -19.57
N ALA A 69 -5.15 19.42 -20.74
CA ALA A 69 -5.53 20.13 -21.96
C ALA A 69 -6.86 20.90 -21.79
N ARG A 70 -7.86 20.26 -21.15
CA ARG A 70 -9.15 20.90 -20.85
C ARG A 70 -9.00 22.06 -19.86
N ALA A 71 -8.19 21.89 -18.82
CA ALA A 71 -7.93 22.94 -17.83
C ALA A 71 -7.22 24.15 -18.46
N LEU A 72 -6.29 23.90 -19.39
CA LEU A 72 -5.63 24.96 -20.17
C LEU A 72 -6.64 25.69 -21.07
N ALA A 73 -7.45 24.94 -21.83
CA ALA A 73 -8.48 25.52 -22.71
C ALA A 73 -9.52 26.35 -21.93
N ALA A 74 -9.83 25.96 -20.70
CA ALA A 74 -10.72 26.67 -19.80
C ALA A 74 -10.05 27.84 -19.04
N GLY A 75 -8.75 28.10 -19.26
CA GLY A 75 -8.00 29.16 -18.57
C GLY A 75 -7.83 28.92 -17.06
N LYS A 76 -8.00 27.68 -16.58
CA LYS A 76 -7.84 27.31 -15.16
C LYS A 76 -6.38 27.19 -14.74
N ILE A 77 -5.49 26.94 -15.70
CA ILE A 77 -4.03 26.85 -15.51
C ILE A 77 -3.30 27.67 -16.57
N SER A 78 -2.06 28.07 -16.28
CA SER A 78 -1.23 28.77 -17.26
C SER A 78 -0.65 27.80 -18.30
N SER A 79 -0.28 28.32 -19.48
CA SER A 79 0.43 27.53 -20.50
C SER A 79 1.73 26.94 -19.97
N ARG A 80 2.43 27.65 -19.07
CA ARG A 80 3.66 27.17 -18.44
C ARG A 80 3.40 25.94 -17.55
N ASP A 81 2.33 25.99 -16.76
CA ASP A 81 1.96 24.88 -15.88
C ASP A 81 1.52 23.66 -16.72
N ALA A 82 0.73 23.91 -17.77
CA ALA A 82 0.30 22.87 -18.70
C ALA A 82 1.51 22.18 -19.36
N THR A 83 2.48 22.94 -19.88
CA THR A 83 3.70 22.38 -20.48
C THR A 83 4.48 21.52 -19.48
N SER A 84 4.59 21.99 -18.23
CA SER A 84 5.28 21.24 -17.16
C SER A 84 4.57 19.91 -16.87
N LEU A 85 3.24 19.91 -16.85
CA LEU A 85 2.42 18.71 -16.66
C LEU A 85 2.49 17.76 -17.87
N PHE A 86 2.51 18.26 -19.10
CA PHE A 86 2.72 17.45 -20.30
C PHE A 86 4.09 16.78 -20.28
N TYR A 87 5.14 17.52 -19.93
CA TYR A 87 6.48 16.98 -19.80
C TYR A 87 6.55 15.90 -18.71
N ALA A 88 5.96 16.14 -17.54
CA ALA A 88 5.88 15.15 -16.48
C ALA A 88 5.12 13.89 -16.93
N GLY A 89 3.99 14.05 -17.62
CA GLY A 89 3.24 12.93 -18.19
C GLY A 89 4.06 12.13 -19.21
N GLN A 90 4.82 12.80 -20.07
CA GLN A 90 5.74 12.13 -20.99
C GLN A 90 6.82 11.33 -20.25
N MET A 91 7.43 11.90 -19.20
CA MET A 91 8.41 11.18 -18.38
C MET A 91 7.80 9.96 -17.68
N MET A 92 6.57 10.08 -17.18
CA MET A 92 5.84 8.94 -16.59
C MET A 92 5.57 7.85 -17.63
N LEU A 93 5.16 8.20 -18.85
CA LEU A 93 4.95 7.23 -19.93
C LEU A 93 6.24 6.50 -20.29
N LEU A 94 7.37 7.22 -20.33
CA LEU A 94 8.69 6.63 -20.59
C LEU A 94 9.16 5.70 -19.47
N SER A 95 8.78 5.94 -18.21
CA SER A 95 9.15 5.10 -17.08
C SER A 95 8.25 3.88 -16.88
N LEU A 96 7.07 3.81 -17.52
CA LEU A 96 6.14 2.70 -17.38
C LEU A 96 6.75 1.31 -17.61
N PRO A 97 7.57 1.06 -18.66
CA PRO A 97 8.16 -0.26 -18.86
C PRO A 97 9.05 -0.69 -17.69
N HIS A 98 9.80 0.27 -17.12
CA HIS A 98 10.67 0.01 -15.98
C HIS A 98 9.86 -0.31 -14.72
N LEU A 99 8.81 0.48 -14.45
CA LEU A 99 7.90 0.25 -13.32
C LEU A 99 7.18 -1.09 -13.42
N ARG A 100 6.80 -1.52 -14.63
CA ARG A 100 6.20 -2.84 -14.88
C ARG A 100 7.20 -3.97 -14.57
N ALA A 101 8.43 -3.84 -15.06
CA ALA A 101 9.49 -4.82 -14.80
C ALA A 101 9.85 -4.91 -13.32
N GLU A 102 9.92 -3.79 -12.61
CA GLU A 102 10.13 -3.78 -11.16
C GLU A 102 8.97 -4.46 -10.42
N ARG A 103 7.72 -4.13 -10.79
CA ARG A 103 6.54 -4.76 -10.18
C ARG A 103 6.52 -6.27 -10.39
N GLU A 104 6.86 -6.74 -11.59
CA GLU A 104 6.94 -8.17 -11.90
C GLU A 104 8.01 -8.87 -11.05
N LYS A 105 9.19 -8.27 -10.91
CA LYS A 105 10.26 -8.80 -10.03
C LYS A 105 9.82 -8.90 -8.58
N LEU A 106 9.13 -7.88 -8.07
CA LEU A 106 8.61 -7.90 -6.70
C LEU A 106 7.56 -9.01 -6.52
N PHE A 107 6.68 -9.18 -7.51
CA PHE A 107 5.67 -10.25 -7.48
C PHE A 107 6.31 -11.64 -7.42
N LEU A 108 7.34 -11.88 -8.24
CA LEU A 108 8.07 -13.14 -8.26
C LEU A 108 8.84 -13.37 -6.95
N ALA A 109 9.42 -12.32 -6.36
CA ALA A 109 10.10 -12.42 -5.06
C ALA A 109 9.12 -12.80 -3.93
N ASP A 110 7.93 -12.19 -3.91
CA ASP A 110 6.88 -12.52 -2.94
C ASP A 110 6.41 -13.97 -3.08
N GLU A 111 6.27 -14.46 -4.31
CA GLU A 111 5.94 -15.87 -4.57
C GLU A 111 7.05 -16.81 -4.09
N GLU A 112 8.31 -16.50 -4.39
CA GLU A 112 9.46 -17.30 -3.94
C GLU A 112 9.54 -17.36 -2.41
N ASP A 113 9.30 -16.24 -1.72
CA ASP A 113 9.26 -16.18 -0.27
C ASP A 113 8.04 -16.90 0.32
N ALA A 114 6.91 -16.95 -0.38
CA ALA A 114 5.77 -17.78 0.01
C ALA A 114 6.10 -19.28 -0.09
N TRP A 115 6.75 -19.70 -1.17
CA TRP A 115 7.21 -21.08 -1.34
C TRP A 115 8.24 -21.49 -0.29
N ARG A 116 9.23 -20.63 -0.01
CA ARG A 116 10.24 -20.88 1.04
C ARG A 116 9.61 -21.05 2.42
N ARG A 117 8.65 -20.19 2.77
CA ARG A 117 7.91 -20.31 4.05
C ARG A 117 7.13 -21.60 4.14
N LYS A 118 6.45 -22.00 3.06
CA LYS A 118 5.71 -23.27 3.02
C LYS A 118 6.64 -24.47 3.18
N ALA A 119 7.76 -24.51 2.45
CA ALA A 119 8.73 -25.59 2.54
C ALA A 119 9.34 -25.72 3.96
N LEU A 120 9.62 -24.60 4.62
CA LEU A 120 10.08 -24.61 6.03
C LEU A 120 9.02 -25.19 6.97
N ALA A 121 7.76 -24.78 6.81
CA ALA A 121 6.65 -25.29 7.60
C ALA A 121 6.42 -26.80 7.40
N ASP A 122 6.49 -27.26 6.14
CA ASP A 122 6.34 -28.68 5.81
C ASP A 122 7.49 -29.52 6.41
N SER A 123 8.75 -29.04 6.38
CA SER A 123 9.86 -29.75 7.04
C SER A 123 9.74 -29.79 8.57
N HIS A 124 9.14 -28.75 9.17
CA HIS A 124 8.88 -28.71 10.60
C HIS A 124 7.77 -29.70 10.98
N HIS A 125 6.78 -29.90 10.10
CA HIS A 125 5.75 -30.92 10.28
C HIS A 125 6.34 -32.33 10.24
N ASP A 126 7.18 -32.64 9.25
CA ASP A 126 7.83 -33.96 9.13
C ASP A 126 8.72 -34.28 10.34
N LYS A 127 9.42 -33.27 10.87
CA LYS A 127 10.27 -33.44 12.06
C LYS A 127 9.45 -33.78 13.32
N LEU A 128 8.32 -33.11 13.53
CA LEU A 128 7.41 -33.39 14.65
C LEU A 128 6.73 -34.76 14.52
N VAL A 129 6.43 -35.22 13.30
CA VAL A 129 5.83 -36.55 13.07
C VAL A 129 6.83 -37.66 13.38
N CYS A 130 8.11 -37.50 13.03
CA CYS A 130 9.18 -38.44 13.39
C CYS A 130 9.47 -38.46 14.89
N GLU A 131 9.52 -37.31 15.57
CA GLU A 131 9.76 -37.24 17.02
C GLU A 131 8.62 -37.92 17.79
N ARG A 132 7.36 -37.67 17.44
CA ARG A 132 6.20 -38.33 18.06
C ARG A 132 6.13 -39.85 17.83
N SER A 133 6.53 -40.30 16.65
CA SER A 133 6.58 -41.74 16.33
C SER A 133 7.68 -42.48 17.10
N SER A 134 8.67 -41.75 17.62
CA SER A 134 9.77 -42.31 18.42
C SER A 134 9.37 -42.43 19.89
N GLU A 135 8.59 -41.47 20.40
CA GLU A 135 8.10 -41.47 21.78
C GLU A 135 7.00 -42.54 22.01
N GLU A 136 6.11 -42.76 21.05
CA GLU A 136 5.04 -43.76 21.15
C GLU A 136 5.55 -45.22 21.06
N ASN A 137 6.80 -45.44 20.65
CA ASN A 137 7.38 -46.78 20.48
C ASN A 137 8.24 -47.25 21.68
N GLU A 138 8.47 -46.38 22.67
CA GLU A 138 9.24 -46.69 23.88
C GLU A 138 8.37 -47.14 25.07
N GLU A 139 7.03 -47.04 24.98
CA GLU A 139 6.11 -47.30 26.09
C GLU A 139 5.54 -48.75 26.12
N GLU A 140 5.89 -49.62 25.17
CA GLU A 140 5.25 -50.94 24.99
C GLU A 140 6.14 -52.19 25.25
N GLN A 141 7.24 -52.07 26.01
CA GLN A 141 8.04 -53.24 26.43
C GLN A 141 8.06 -53.43 27.96
N GLU A 142 6.94 -53.92 28.51
CA GLU A 142 6.98 -54.68 29.76
C GLU A 142 7.30 -56.18 29.47
N PRO A 143 8.30 -56.79 30.12
CA PRO A 143 8.59 -58.20 29.91
C PRO A 143 7.62 -59.09 30.72
N GLU A 144 6.74 -59.81 30.03
CA GLU A 144 5.98 -60.92 30.62
C GLU A 144 6.93 -62.07 31.00
N GLU A 145 7.34 -62.08 32.26
CA GLU A 145 7.93 -63.21 32.94
C GLU A 145 6.83 -64.26 33.22
N ASN A 146 6.74 -65.32 32.39
CA ASN A 146 5.91 -66.47 32.77
C ASN A 146 6.42 -67.85 32.28
N GLN A 147 7.04 -68.55 33.23
CA GLN A 147 6.96 -69.98 33.55
C GLN A 147 6.28 -70.92 32.53
N LYS A 148 7.01 -71.96 32.10
CA LYS A 148 6.39 -73.30 32.05
C LYS A 148 7.40 -74.43 32.28
N ALA A 149 7.15 -75.12 33.38
CA ALA A 149 7.81 -76.32 33.86
C ALA A 149 7.61 -77.52 32.92
N GLY A 150 8.42 -78.54 33.17
CA GLY A 150 8.67 -79.68 32.30
C GLY A 150 7.47 -80.56 31.95
N ASN A 151 7.67 -81.39 30.93
CA ASN A 151 7.12 -82.73 30.95
C ASN A 151 8.05 -83.71 30.22
N ALA A 152 8.07 -84.90 30.80
CA ALA A 152 8.98 -86.00 30.56
C ALA A 152 8.61 -86.85 29.34
N GLY A 153 9.55 -87.73 28.95
CA GLY A 153 9.19 -89.12 28.67
C GLY A 153 9.47 -89.65 27.26
N GLY A 154 10.49 -90.52 27.18
CA GLY A 154 10.28 -91.87 26.66
C GLY A 154 10.72 -92.17 25.22
N GLY A 155 11.52 -93.22 25.06
CA GLY A 155 11.55 -93.99 23.82
C GLY A 155 12.92 -94.51 23.41
N ARG A 156 13.40 -95.57 24.08
CA ARG A 156 14.51 -96.41 23.60
C ARG A 156 14.10 -97.18 22.33
N LYS A 157 15.03 -97.32 21.39
CA LYS A 157 15.26 -98.56 20.64
C LYS A 157 16.75 -98.83 20.64
#